data_AF-A0A0G1TDS2-F1
#
_entry.id   AF-A0A0G1TDS2-F1
#
_cell.length_a   1.000
_cell.length_b   1.000
_cell.length_c   1.000
_cell.angle_alpha   90.00
_cell.angle_beta   90.00
_cell.angle_gamma   90.00
#
_symmetry.space_group_name_H-M   'P 1'
#
loop_
_entity.id
_entity.type
_entity.pdbx_description
1 polymer ?
#
loop_
_entity_poly.entity_id
_entity_poly.type
_entity_poly.pdbx_seq_one_letter_code
_entity_poly.pdbx_strand_id
1 'polypeptide(L)'
;REKDVRGVLLSHGHLDHIGAAPILLRELGYPPIVGRDFTLALVKKKMEDFEKNSAQKLKTIRVNAISDKIRLGKFQIEFFDVEHSVMDAVGVIIKTPDGTVIHPGVPRES
;
A
#
# COMPACT_ATOMS: atom_id res chain seq x y z
N ARG A 1 -9.88 12.36 12.54
CA ARG A 1 -8.74 11.44 12.36
C ARG A 1 -8.65 10.95 10.92
N GLU A 2 -9.74 10.53 10.27
CA GLU A 2 -9.75 10.15 8.83
C GLU A 2 -9.16 11.23 7.89
N LYS A 3 -9.41 12.52 8.18
CA LYS A 3 -8.92 13.66 7.37
C LYS A 3 -7.39 13.85 7.38
N ASP A 4 -6.67 13.15 8.25
CA ASP A 4 -5.22 13.26 8.39
C ASP A 4 -4.47 12.16 7.63
N VAL A 5 -5.17 11.13 7.14
CA VAL A 5 -4.59 10.02 6.37
C VAL A 5 -4.39 10.45 4.92
N ARG A 6 -3.15 10.44 4.44
CA ARG A 6 -2.81 10.85 3.07
C ARG A 6 -2.79 9.70 2.07
N GLY A 7 -2.71 8.46 2.54
CA GLY A 7 -2.76 7.25 1.74
C GLY A 7 -2.38 6.01 2.57
N VAL A 8 -2.63 4.84 2.00
CA VAL A 8 -2.23 3.54 2.56
C VAL A 8 -1.24 2.89 1.61
N LEU A 9 -0.04 2.55 2.11
CA LEU A 9 0.99 1.89 1.32
C LEU A 9 0.97 0.40 1.61
N LEU A 10 0.93 -0.41 0.56
CA LEU A 10 0.94 -1.87 0.64
C LEU A 10 2.29 -2.38 0.12
N SER A 11 3.14 -2.85 1.03
CA SER A 11 4.51 -3.29 0.72
C SER A 11 4.57 -4.62 -0.05
N HIS A 12 3.58 -5.50 0.14
CA HIS A 12 3.47 -6.80 -0.54
C HIS A 12 2.03 -7.34 -0.47
N GLY A 13 1.73 -8.33 -1.31
CA GLY A 13 0.39 -8.93 -1.49
C GLY A 13 0.08 -10.14 -0.62
N HIS A 14 0.64 -10.25 0.59
CA HIS A 14 0.35 -11.39 1.46
C HIS A 14 -1.07 -11.33 2.03
N LEU A 15 -1.72 -12.50 2.07
CA LEU A 15 -3.12 -12.70 2.45
C LEU A 15 -3.41 -12.32 3.91
N ASP A 16 -2.42 -12.49 4.80
CA ASP A 16 -2.42 -12.11 6.21
C ASP A 16 -2.38 -10.58 6.43
N HIS A 17 -1.95 -9.80 5.43
CA HIS A 17 -1.94 -8.33 5.48
C HIS A 17 -3.19 -7.68 4.87
N ILE A 18 -3.89 -8.35 3.95
CA ILE A 18 -5.06 -7.79 3.24
C ILE A 18 -6.42 -8.28 3.77
N GLY A 19 -6.43 -9.26 4.69
CA GLY A 19 -7.67 -9.83 5.23
C GLY A 19 -8.59 -8.79 5.89
N ALA A 20 -8.02 -7.82 6.58
CA ALA A 20 -8.73 -6.72 7.23
C ALA A 20 -8.87 -5.45 6.35
N ALA A 21 -8.33 -5.46 5.12
CA ALA A 21 -8.30 -4.29 4.26
C ALA A 21 -9.69 -3.68 3.99
N PRO A 22 -10.78 -4.46 3.76
CA PRO A 22 -12.09 -3.85 3.51
C PRO A 22 -12.64 -3.05 4.69
N ILE A 23 -12.46 -3.57 5.91
CA ILE A 23 -12.91 -2.90 7.13
C ILE A 23 -12.09 -1.64 7.36
N LEU A 24 -10.75 -1.77 7.32
CA LEU A 24 -9.82 -0.66 7.52
C LEU A 24 -10.04 0.47 6.50
N LEU A 25 -10.13 0.13 5.21
CA LEU A 25 -10.30 1.13 4.15
C LEU A 25 -11.66 1.85 4.25
N ARG A 26 -12.70 1.15 4.70
CA ARG A 26 -14.00 1.76 4.98
C ARG A 26 -13.92 2.74 6.16
N GLU A 27 -13.28 2.34 7.27
CA GLU A 27 -13.09 3.19 8.46
C GLU A 27 -12.17 4.38 8.19
N LEU A 28 -11.25 4.29 7.23
CA LEU A 28 -10.39 5.39 6.82
C LEU A 28 -11.03 6.33 5.78
N GLY A 29 -12.25 6.03 5.31
CA GLY A 29 -12.94 6.85 4.30
C GLY A 29 -12.38 6.69 2.87
N TYR A 30 -11.85 5.51 2.54
CA TYR A 30 -11.28 5.17 1.23
C TYR A 30 -10.14 6.11 0.77
N PRO A 31 -9.04 6.21 1.54
CA PRO A 31 -7.88 6.96 1.11
C PRO A 31 -7.23 6.31 -0.13
N PRO A 32 -6.36 7.04 -0.86
CA PRO A 32 -5.58 6.43 -1.94
C PRO A 32 -4.74 5.26 -1.43
N ILE A 33 -4.84 4.12 -2.11
CA ILE A 33 -4.02 2.94 -1.85
C ILE A 33 -2.88 2.88 -2.87
N VAL A 34 -1.68 2.65 -2.38
CA VAL A 34 -0.44 2.59 -3.17
C VAL A 34 0.09 1.17 -3.16
N GLY A 35 0.38 0.61 -4.32
CA GLY A 35 1.00 -0.72 -4.41
C GLY A 35 1.25 -1.16 -5.84
N ARG A 36 1.86 -2.33 -5.99
CA ARG A 36 2.04 -3.01 -7.28
C ARG A 36 0.75 -3.71 -7.73
N ASP A 37 0.68 -4.06 -9.01
CA ASP A 37 -0.54 -4.58 -9.63
C ASP A 37 -1.12 -5.79 -8.94
N PHE A 38 -0.27 -6.76 -8.60
CA PHE A 38 -0.71 -7.99 -7.97
C PHE A 38 -1.40 -7.69 -6.63
N THR A 39 -0.75 -6.90 -5.78
CA THR A 39 -1.29 -6.45 -4.49
C THR A 39 -2.59 -5.67 -4.65
N LEU A 40 -2.65 -4.72 -5.60
CA LEU A 40 -3.86 -3.93 -5.86
C LEU A 40 -5.03 -4.80 -6.36
N ALA A 41 -4.75 -5.79 -7.20
CA ALA A 41 -5.75 -6.73 -7.70
C ALA A 41 -6.33 -7.59 -6.58
N LEU A 42 -5.47 -8.10 -5.68
CA LEU A 42 -5.91 -8.87 -4.50
C LEU A 42 -6.81 -8.04 -3.58
N VAL A 43 -6.44 -6.78 -3.30
CA VAL A 43 -7.26 -5.88 -2.47
C VAL A 43 -8.61 -5.60 -3.14
N LYS A 44 -8.64 -5.31 -4.45
CA LYS A 44 -9.89 -5.11 -5.20
C LYS A 44 -10.81 -6.33 -5.12
N LYS A 45 -10.25 -7.53 -5.29
CA LYS A 45 -11.02 -8.78 -5.14
C LYS A 45 -11.61 -8.90 -3.74
N LYS A 46 -10.81 -8.63 -2.71
CA LYS A 46 -11.25 -8.72 -1.32
C LYS A 46 -12.34 -7.70 -0.96
N MET A 47 -12.28 -6.51 -1.53
CA MET A 47 -13.38 -5.53 -1.43
C MET A 47 -14.66 -6.10 -2.02
N GLU A 48 -14.61 -6.61 -3.24
CA GLU A 48 -15.79 -7.15 -3.94
C GLU A 48 -16.39 -8.36 -3.21
N ASP A 49 -15.55 -9.24 -2.66
CA ASP A 49 -15.96 -10.37 -1.81
C ASP A 49 -16.64 -9.91 -0.51
N PHE A 50 -16.28 -8.73 0.01
CA PHE A 50 -16.82 -8.17 1.26
C PHE A 50 -18.14 -7.42 1.05
N GLU A 51 -18.22 -6.58 0.02
CA GLU A 51 -19.42 -5.80 -0.34
C GLU A 51 -19.42 -5.57 -1.85
N LYS A 52 -20.52 -5.96 -2.51
CA LYS A 52 -20.69 -5.80 -3.96
C LYS A 52 -20.46 -4.35 -4.39
N ASN A 53 -19.70 -4.16 -5.47
CA ASN A 53 -19.27 -2.88 -6.04
C ASN A 53 -18.36 -2.02 -5.14
N SER A 54 -17.93 -2.50 -3.97
CA SER A 54 -17.11 -1.69 -3.07
C SER A 54 -15.68 -1.46 -3.60
N ALA A 55 -15.20 -2.30 -4.52
CA ALA A 55 -13.93 -2.10 -5.20
C ALA A 55 -13.88 -0.78 -6.00
N GLN A 56 -15.03 -0.27 -6.46
CA GLN A 56 -15.13 0.99 -7.20
C GLN A 56 -14.89 2.22 -6.32
N LYS A 57 -14.99 2.07 -4.99
CA LYS A 57 -14.71 3.15 -4.02
C LYS A 57 -13.20 3.38 -3.85
N LEU A 58 -12.36 2.43 -4.28
CA LEU A 58 -10.91 2.52 -4.12
C LEU A 58 -10.28 3.49 -5.13
N LYS A 59 -9.38 4.33 -4.61
CA LYS A 59 -8.46 5.13 -5.42
C LYS A 59 -7.10 4.44 -5.41
N THR A 60 -6.62 3.98 -6.57
CA THR A 60 -5.34 3.24 -6.65
C THR A 60 -4.25 4.08 -7.27
N ILE A 61 -3.07 4.08 -6.67
CA ILE A 61 -1.82 4.61 -7.23
C ILE A 61 -0.91 3.40 -7.47
N ARG A 62 -0.60 3.15 -8.74
CA ARG A 62 0.21 2.00 -9.15
C ARG A 62 1.69 2.33 -9.05
N VAL A 63 2.44 1.41 -8.47
CA VAL A 63 3.91 1.39 -8.51
C VAL A 63 4.30 0.42 -9.62
N ASN A 64 4.88 0.93 -10.70
CA ASN A 64 5.34 0.14 -11.85
C ASN A 64 6.81 -0.24 -11.70
N ALA A 65 7.61 0.67 -11.17
CA ALA A 65 9.04 0.51 -11.00
C ALA A 65 9.49 1.05 -9.64
N ILE A 66 10.64 0.58 -9.17
CA ILE A 66 11.27 1.04 -7.93
C ILE A 66 11.67 2.52 -8.02
N SER A 67 11.98 2.97 -9.24
CA SER A 67 12.28 4.37 -9.55
C SER A 67 11.06 5.29 -9.42
N ASP A 68 9.85 4.75 -9.29
CA ASP A 68 8.65 5.54 -9.14
C ASP A 68 8.69 6.31 -7.82
N LYS A 69 8.21 7.56 -7.87
CA LYS A 69 8.11 8.43 -6.71
C LYS A 69 6.68 8.87 -6.53
N ILE A 70 6.17 8.70 -5.33
CA ILE A 70 4.77 9.03 -5.02
C ILE A 70 4.76 10.16 -4.01
N ARG A 71 3.95 11.19 -4.27
CA ARG A 71 3.80 12.33 -3.37
C ARG A 71 2.44 12.29 -2.67
N LEU A 72 2.47 12.18 -1.35
CA LEU A 72 1.29 12.20 -0.48
C LEU A 72 1.38 13.42 0.43
N GLY A 73 0.95 14.58 -0.08
CA GLY A 73 1.10 15.87 0.62
C GLY A 73 2.58 16.27 0.78
N LYS A 74 3.06 16.33 2.02
CA LYS A 74 4.47 16.64 2.35
C LYS A 74 5.37 15.41 2.32
N PHE A 75 4.81 14.21 2.18
CA PHE A 75 5.56 12.97 2.13
C PHE A 75 5.96 12.64 0.69
N GLN A 76 7.24 12.39 0.47
CA GLN A 76 7.74 11.77 -0.76
C GLN A 76 8.09 10.33 -0.46
N ILE A 77 7.45 9.42 -1.18
CA ILE A 77 7.59 7.98 -1.06
C ILE A 77 8.49 7.51 -2.20
N GLU A 78 9.54 6.78 -1.84
CA GLU A 78 10.42 6.04 -2.75
C GLU A 78 10.44 4.57 -2.34
N PHE A 79 10.84 3.70 -3.26
CA PHE A 79 10.83 2.25 -3.06
C PHE A 79 12.24 1.68 -3.23
N PHE A 80 12.47 0.48 -2.68
CA PHE A 80 13.66 -0.32 -2.94
C PHE A 80 13.30 -1.81 -2.90
N ASP A 81 14.07 -2.64 -3.61
CA ASP A 81 13.86 -4.08 -3.60
C ASP A 81 14.22 -4.68 -2.24
N VAL A 82 13.42 -5.68 -1.84
CA VAL A 82 13.67 -6.49 -0.66
C VAL A 82 13.62 -7.95 -1.09
N GLU A 83 14.62 -8.73 -0.71
CA GLU A 83 14.57 -10.18 -0.92
C GLU A 83 13.51 -10.79 0.00
N HIS A 84 12.40 -11.22 -0.59
CA HIS A 84 11.34 -11.92 0.12
C HIS A 84 10.87 -13.14 -0.68
N SER A 85 10.20 -14.08 0.00
CA SER A 85 9.64 -15.31 -0.60
C SER A 85 8.42 -15.03 -1.50
N VAL A 86 7.85 -13.82 -1.45
CA VAL A 86 6.70 -13.39 -2.25
C VAL A 86 7.16 -12.45 -3.36
N MET A 87 6.69 -12.70 -4.60
CA MET A 87 6.88 -11.77 -5.71
C MET A 87 6.33 -10.38 -5.36
N ASP A 88 6.97 -9.32 -5.86
CA ASP A 88 6.58 -7.90 -5.68
C ASP A 88 6.75 -7.28 -4.28
N ALA A 89 7.52 -7.89 -3.38
CA ALA A 89 7.85 -7.25 -2.11
C ALA A 89 8.78 -6.04 -2.30
N VAL A 90 8.41 -4.90 -1.72
CA VAL A 90 9.21 -3.67 -1.74
C VAL A 90 9.36 -3.07 -0.36
N GLY A 91 10.54 -2.55 -0.08
CA GLY A 91 10.81 -1.64 1.02
C GLY A 91 10.39 -0.22 0.64
N VAL A 92 10.14 0.62 1.66
CA VAL A 92 9.65 1.98 1.46
C VAL A 92 10.55 2.98 2.18
N ILE A 93 10.87 4.08 1.50
CA ILE A 93 11.55 5.24 2.06
C ILE A 93 10.55 6.40 2.06
N ILE A 94 10.31 6.97 3.24
CA ILE A 94 9.39 8.09 3.46
C ILE A 94 10.24 9.32 3.79
N LYS A 95 10.35 10.23 2.82
CA LYS A 95 11.01 11.53 3.01
C LYS A 95 9.99 12.56 3.48
N THR A 96 10.33 13.25 4.56
CA THR A 96 9.57 14.37 5.12
C THR A 96 10.47 15.62 5.17
N PRO A 97 9.92 16.82 5.40
CA PRO A 97 10.73 18.02 5.62
C PRO A 97 11.68 17.90 6.83
N ASP A 98 11.33 17.06 7.81
CA ASP A 98 12.02 16.95 9.10
C ASP A 98 12.99 15.76 9.15
N GLY A 99 12.96 14.86 8.15
CA GLY A 99 13.83 13.69 8.12
C GLY A 99 13.36 12.59 7.17
N THR A 100 14.07 11.46 7.20
CA THR A 100 13.76 10.29 6.38
C THR A 100 13.48 9.08 7.27
N VAL A 101 12.38 8.38 7.02
CA VAL A 101 12.01 7.12 7.66
C VAL A 101 12.15 6.00 6.64
N ILE A 102 12.76 4.89 7.03
CA ILE A 102 12.91 3.70 6.19
C ILE A 102 12.10 2.56 6.82
N HIS A 103 11.20 1.97 6.04
CA HIS A 103 10.45 0.79 6.41
C HIS A 103 10.88 -0.38 5.51
N PRO A 104 11.61 -1.37 6.03
CA PRO A 104 12.18 -2.47 5.24
C PRO A 104 11.14 -3.48 4.74
N GLY A 105 9.86 -3.34 5.12
CA GLY A 105 8.84 -4.34 4.82
C GLY A 105 8.98 -5.58 5.70
N VAL A 106 8.54 -6.73 5.21
CA VAL A 106 8.70 -8.02 5.87
C VAL A 106 9.96 -8.69 5.32
N PRO A 107 11.03 -8.85 6.10
CA PRO A 107 12.19 -9.62 5.69
C PRO A 107 11.79 -11.09 5.53
N ARG A 108 12.47 -11.83 4.63
CA ARG A 108 12.38 -13.29 4.61
C ARG A 108 12.67 -13.85 6.01
N GLU A 109 11.71 -14.57 6.60
CA GLU A 109 12.03 -15.43 7.74
C GLU A 109 13.03 -16.48 7.25
N SER A 110 14.17 -16.54 7.93
CA SER A 110 15.18 -17.60 7.75
C SER A 110 14.61 -18.96 8.12
#